data_AF-X1HMU9-F1
#
_entry.id   AF-X1HMU9-F1
#
_cell.length_a   1.000
_cell.length_b   1.000
_cell.length_c   1.000
_cell.angle_alpha   90.00
_cell.angle_beta   90.00
_cell.angle_gamma   90.00
#
_symmetry.space_group_name_H-M   'P 1'
#
loop_
_entity.id
_entity.type
_entity.pdbx_description
1 polymer ?
#
loop_
_entity_poly.entity_id
_entity_poly.type
_entity_poly.pdbx_seq_one_letter_code
_entity_poly.pdbx_strand_id
1 'polypeptide(L)'
;LLLKFGKWLEVNGDAIYETRPWIRAESKTLDDMEIRYTQKENILYAILLGKPKTSTITIKSLNLENNTKIQILDNNKDLTWKNNAENLEIEIPGNLIWAPAYAFKIKPKPIK
;
A
#
# COMPACT_ATOMS: atom_id res chain seq x y z
N LEU A 1 -13.74 18.03 -9.06
CA LEU A 1 -13.52 16.57 -8.96
C LEU A 1 -12.24 16.14 -9.68
N LEU A 2 -12.12 16.39 -10.99
CA LEU A 2 -10.95 16.02 -11.81
C LEU A 2 -9.60 16.57 -11.28
N LEU A 3 -9.55 17.82 -10.82
CA LEU A 3 -8.33 18.40 -10.24
C LEU A 3 -7.83 17.65 -8.99
N LYS A 4 -8.74 17.16 -8.13
CA LYS A 4 -8.36 16.40 -6.94
C LYS A 4 -7.80 15.03 -7.31
N PHE A 5 -8.39 14.39 -8.33
CA PHE A 5 -7.92 13.12 -8.85
C PHE A 5 -6.56 13.25 -9.55
N GLY A 6 -6.37 14.30 -10.36
CA GLY A 6 -5.09 14.60 -11.00
C GLY A 6 -3.95 14.78 -9.98
N LYS A 7 -4.15 15.60 -8.94
CA LYS A 7 -3.17 15.76 -7.85
C LYS A 7 -2.84 14.46 -7.13
N TRP A 8 -3.82 13.57 -6.96
CA TRP A 8 -3.58 12.26 -6.37
C TRP A 8 -2.72 11.38 -7.28
N LEU A 9 -2.97 11.40 -8.59
CA LEU A 9 -2.20 10.67 -9.60
C LEU A 9 -0.78 11.21 -9.78
N GLU A 10 -0.54 12.51 -9.59
CA GLU A 10 0.83 13.07 -9.60
C GLU A 10 1.72 12.42 -8.54
N VAL A 11 1.15 12.08 -7.38
CA VAL A 11 1.86 11.45 -6.26
C VAL A 11 1.85 9.92 -6.35
N ASN A 12 0.71 9.33 -6.68
CA ASN A 12 0.48 7.87 -6.60
C ASN A 12 0.50 7.18 -7.96
N GLY A 13 0.80 7.91 -9.04
CA GLY A 13 0.75 7.42 -10.41
C GLY A 13 1.66 6.21 -10.67
N ASP A 14 2.77 6.08 -9.94
CA ASP A 14 3.66 4.92 -10.01
C ASP A 14 2.93 3.61 -9.65
N ALA A 15 1.89 3.67 -8.81
CA ALA A 15 1.05 2.52 -8.46
C ALA A 15 -0.05 2.23 -9.49
N ILE A 16 -0.21 3.06 -10.53
CA ILE A 16 -1.29 2.97 -11.52
C ILE A 16 -0.73 2.76 -12.91
N TYR A 17 0.09 3.69 -13.40
CA TYR A 17 0.60 3.70 -14.77
C TYR A 17 1.59 2.56 -14.99
N GLU A 18 1.47 1.90 -16.14
CA GLU A 18 2.32 0.77 -16.56
C GLU A 18 2.34 -0.42 -15.58
N THR A 19 1.41 -0.46 -14.63
CA THR A 19 1.26 -1.60 -13.74
C THR A 19 0.39 -2.68 -14.38
N ARG A 20 0.36 -3.85 -13.76
CA ARG A 20 -0.57 -4.94 -14.05
C ARG A 20 -1.22 -5.41 -12.75
N PRO A 21 -2.40 -6.06 -12.80
CA PRO A 21 -2.94 -6.73 -11.63
C PRO A 21 -1.91 -7.70 -11.02
N TRP A 22 -1.86 -7.75 -9.70
CA TRP A 22 -1.13 -8.82 -9.01
C TRP A 22 -1.99 -10.10 -8.99
N ILE A 23 -1.39 -11.26 -8.66
CA ILE A 23 -2.12 -12.54 -8.68
C ILE A 23 -3.37 -12.52 -7.80
N ARG A 24 -3.29 -11.80 -6.69
CA ARG A 24 -4.43 -11.40 -5.88
C ARG A 24 -4.62 -9.90 -6.08
N ALA A 25 -5.70 -9.50 -6.75
CA ALA A 25 -5.96 -8.09 -7.09
C ALA A 25 -6.48 -7.26 -5.91
N GLU A 26 -6.99 -7.90 -4.86
CA GLU A 26 -7.61 -7.23 -3.71
C GLU A 26 -7.36 -7.96 -2.39
N SER A 27 -7.44 -7.22 -1.30
CA SER A 27 -7.54 -7.75 0.07
C SER A 27 -8.29 -6.72 0.91
N LYS A 28 -8.36 -6.96 2.21
CA LYS A 28 -8.86 -6.00 3.19
C LYS A 28 -7.93 -5.91 4.38
N THR A 29 -8.04 -4.82 5.12
CA THR A 29 -7.47 -4.76 6.47
C THR A 29 -8.31 -5.57 7.46
N LEU A 30 -7.81 -5.79 8.68
CA LEU A 30 -8.62 -6.34 9.79
C LEU A 30 -9.85 -5.48 10.08
N ASP A 31 -9.74 -4.16 9.96
CA ASP A 31 -10.84 -3.18 10.13
C ASP A 31 -11.73 -3.03 8.87
N ASP A 32 -11.69 -4.02 7.96
CA ASP A 32 -12.48 -4.13 6.73
C ASP A 32 -12.28 -3.00 5.69
N MET A 33 -11.17 -2.25 5.78
CA MET A 33 -10.81 -1.28 4.74
C MET A 33 -10.33 -2.00 3.48
N GLU A 34 -10.79 -1.56 2.32
CA GLU A 34 -10.44 -2.19 1.05
C GLU A 34 -9.01 -1.88 0.61
N ILE A 35 -8.34 -2.88 0.04
CA ILE A 35 -7.03 -2.77 -0.58
C ILE A 35 -7.12 -3.25 -2.04
N ARG A 36 -6.49 -2.51 -2.95
CA ARG A 36 -6.23 -2.94 -4.32
C ARG A 36 -4.74 -3.15 -4.53
N TYR A 37 -4.39 -4.19 -5.26
CA TYR A 37 -3.01 -4.49 -5.61
C TYR A 37 -2.76 -4.31 -7.09
N THR A 38 -1.64 -3.67 -7.38
CA THR A 38 -1.03 -3.62 -8.71
C THR A 38 0.44 -3.99 -8.58
N GLN A 39 1.09 -4.37 -9.67
CA GLN A 39 2.51 -4.70 -9.67
C GLN A 39 3.19 -4.17 -10.92
N LYS A 40 4.48 -3.88 -10.78
CA LYS A 40 5.40 -3.58 -11.87
C LYS A 40 6.75 -4.19 -11.52
N GLU A 41 7.31 -5.00 -12.42
CA GLU A 41 8.59 -5.68 -12.22
C GLU A 41 8.67 -6.46 -10.88
N ASN A 42 9.55 -6.01 -9.97
CA ASN A 42 9.77 -6.58 -8.64
C ASN A 42 9.16 -5.70 -7.53
N ILE A 43 8.10 -4.96 -7.85
CA ILE A 43 7.38 -4.08 -6.93
C ILE A 43 5.92 -4.52 -6.87
N LEU A 44 5.41 -4.69 -5.66
CA LEU A 44 3.99 -4.79 -5.36
C LEU A 44 3.52 -3.44 -4.81
N TYR A 45 2.44 -2.89 -5.35
CA TYR A 45 1.77 -1.74 -4.78
C TYR A 45 0.52 -2.20 -4.03
N ALA A 46 0.36 -1.75 -2.80
CA ALA A 46 -0.85 -1.94 -2.00
C ALA A 46 -1.54 -0.58 -1.82
N ILE A 47 -2.73 -0.44 -2.37
CA ILE A 47 -3.49 0.82 -2.39
C ILE A 47 -4.64 0.70 -1.39
N LEU A 48 -4.51 1.35 -0.23
CA LEU A 48 -5.56 1.42 0.78
C LEU A 48 -6.61 2.46 0.38
N LEU A 49 -7.86 2.05 0.30
CA LEU A 49 -8.97 2.93 -0.07
C LEU A 49 -9.50 3.65 1.18
N GLY A 50 -9.19 4.94 1.29
CA GLY A 50 -9.54 5.79 2.43
C GLY A 50 -8.42 5.96 3.47
N LYS A 51 -8.66 6.86 4.42
CA LYS A 51 -7.71 7.21 5.48
C LYS A 51 -7.73 6.14 6.59
N PRO A 52 -6.57 5.60 7.00
CA PRO A 52 -6.50 4.68 8.13
C PRO A 52 -6.96 5.38 9.42
N LYS A 53 -7.71 4.65 10.26
CA LYS A 53 -8.28 5.16 11.52
C LYS A 53 -7.28 5.08 12.68
N THR A 54 -6.26 4.26 12.54
CA THR A 54 -5.26 3.91 13.55
C THR A 54 -3.85 4.17 13.03
N SER A 55 -2.88 4.20 13.93
CA SER A 55 -1.46 4.31 13.60
C SER A 55 -0.87 3.02 13.02
N THR A 56 -1.64 1.93 12.96
CA THR A 56 -1.21 0.64 12.43
C THR A 56 -2.35 0.03 11.64
N ILE A 57 -2.07 -0.39 10.41
CA ILE A 57 -3.00 -1.20 9.62
C ILE A 57 -2.49 -2.63 9.54
N THR A 58 -3.43 -3.58 9.53
CA THR A 58 -3.11 -5.01 9.37
C THR A 58 -3.78 -5.52 8.11
N ILE A 59 -2.98 -5.83 7.09
CA ILE A 59 -3.41 -6.35 5.79
C ILE A 59 -3.56 -7.86 5.88
N LYS A 60 -4.73 -8.38 5.49
CA LYS A 60 -5.02 -9.82 5.57
C LYS A 60 -4.22 -10.62 4.55
N SER A 61 -3.75 -11.80 4.97
CA SER A 61 -3.17 -12.84 4.12
C SER A 61 -1.97 -12.38 3.28
N LEU A 62 -1.15 -11.47 3.80
CA LEU A 62 0.05 -10.96 3.13
C LEU A 62 1.23 -11.13 4.06
N ASN A 63 2.28 -11.80 3.58
CA ASN A 63 3.55 -11.95 4.28
C ASN A 63 4.68 -11.50 3.37
N LEU A 64 5.69 -10.86 3.96
CA LEU A 64 6.85 -10.34 3.25
C LEU A 64 8.14 -11.00 3.75
N GLU A 65 9.15 -11.07 2.89
CA GLU A 65 10.48 -11.51 3.28
C GLU A 65 11.21 -10.43 4.10
N ASN A 66 12.12 -10.82 4.99
CA ASN A 66 12.81 -9.90 5.91
C ASN A 66 13.63 -8.80 5.22
N ASN A 67 14.03 -8.99 3.96
CA ASN A 67 14.74 -7.98 3.15
C ASN A 67 13.80 -6.97 2.47
N THR A 68 12.49 -7.04 2.73
CA THR A 68 11.48 -6.20 2.07
C THR A 68 11.41 -4.80 2.69
N LYS A 69 11.33 -3.80 1.81
CA LYS A 69 11.06 -2.41 2.17
C LYS A 69 9.65 -2.03 1.76
N ILE A 70 8.98 -1.32 2.65
CA ILE A 70 7.69 -0.67 2.38
C ILE A 70 7.90 0.84 2.44
N GLN A 71 7.47 1.54 1.39
CA GLN A 71 7.48 3.00 1.33
C GLN A 71 6.08 3.52 1.05
N ILE A 72 5.69 4.65 1.67
CA ILE A 72 4.50 5.38 1.24
C ILE A 72 4.85 6.33 0.09
N LEU A 73 4.06 6.33 -0.99
CA LEU A 73 4.38 7.14 -2.17
C LEU A 73 4.28 8.66 -1.92
N ASP A 74 3.51 9.09 -0.93
CA ASP A 74 3.30 10.51 -0.59
C ASP A 74 4.61 11.28 -0.32
N ASN A 75 5.53 10.66 0.40
CA ASN A 75 6.82 11.27 0.77
C ASN A 75 8.02 10.32 0.68
N ASN A 76 7.83 9.15 0.06
CA ASN A 76 8.82 8.08 -0.07
C ASN A 76 9.47 7.65 1.26
N LYS A 77 8.78 7.85 2.39
CA LYS A 77 9.29 7.44 3.70
C LYS A 77 9.19 5.93 3.86
N ASP A 78 10.30 5.32 4.27
CA ASP A 78 10.35 3.91 4.70
C ASP A 78 9.45 3.72 5.94
N LEU A 79 8.59 2.70 5.88
CA LEU A 79 7.66 2.36 6.95
C LEU A 79 8.18 1.16 7.74
N THR A 80 7.95 1.20 9.06
CA THR A 80 8.11 0.03 9.91
C THR A 80 6.97 -0.94 9.63
N TRP A 81 7.31 -2.23 9.51
CA TRP A 81 6.34 -3.28 9.29
C TRP A 81 6.81 -4.58 9.94
N LYS A 82 5.88 -5.50 10.16
CA LYS A 82 6.17 -6.88 10.59
C LYS A 82 5.11 -7.83 10.06
N ASN A 83 5.50 -9.08 9.85
CA ASN A 83 4.54 -10.17 9.67
C ASN A 83 3.93 -10.53 11.04
N ASN A 84 2.61 -10.70 11.09
CA ASN A 84 1.86 -11.22 12.22
C ASN A 84 1.02 -12.41 11.75
N ALA A 85 1.51 -13.62 12.02
CA ALA A 85 0.97 -14.87 11.47
C ALA A 85 0.89 -14.84 9.93
N GLU A 86 -0.33 -14.78 9.37
CA GLU A 86 -0.57 -14.69 7.93
C GLU A 86 -0.76 -13.25 7.43
N ASN A 87 -0.65 -12.26 8.31
CA ASN A 87 -0.99 -10.87 8.02
C ASN A 87 0.24 -9.97 8.04
N LEU A 88 0.14 -8.83 7.35
CA LEU A 88 1.16 -7.80 7.35
C LEU A 88 0.70 -6.61 8.18
N GLU A 89 1.44 -6.25 9.22
CA GLU A 89 1.24 -5.02 9.99
C GLU A 89 2.16 -3.92 9.48
N ILE A 90 1.60 -2.74 9.20
CA ILE A 90 2.34 -1.56 8.74
C ILE A 90 2.04 -0.39 9.68
N GLU A 91 3.09 0.24 10.21
CA GLU A 91 2.98 1.47 10.99
C GLU A 91 2.79 2.67 10.07
N ILE A 92 1.69 3.38 10.27
CA ILE A 92 1.28 4.55 9.50
C ILE A 92 1.82 5.83 10.16
N PRO A 93 2.45 6.75 9.39
CA PRO A 93 2.86 8.04 9.91
C PRO A 93 1.67 8.87 10.42
N GLY A 94 1.79 9.51 11.59
CA GLY A 94 0.71 10.33 12.15
C GLY A 94 0.34 11.58 11.33
N ASN A 95 1.19 12.01 10.41
CA ASN A 95 1.06 13.23 9.62
C ASN A 95 0.69 12.97 8.14
N LEU A 96 -0.19 12.00 7.87
CA LEU A 96 -0.69 11.76 6.51
C LEU A 96 -1.43 12.99 5.96
N ILE A 97 -1.03 13.44 4.78
CA ILE A 97 -1.80 14.39 3.97
C ILE A 97 -3.13 13.73 3.61
N TRP A 98 -4.24 14.49 3.63
CA TRP A 98 -5.54 13.96 3.26
C TRP A 98 -5.53 13.51 1.78
N ALA A 99 -5.91 12.26 1.54
CA ALA A 99 -6.02 11.67 0.21
C ALA A 99 -7.19 10.67 0.16
N PRO A 100 -7.80 10.45 -1.02
CA PRO A 100 -8.85 9.44 -1.18
C PRO A 100 -8.32 8.00 -1.04
N ALA A 101 -7.03 7.78 -1.28
CA ALA A 101 -6.36 6.50 -1.12
C ALA A 101 -4.88 6.71 -0.83
N TYR A 102 -4.23 5.71 -0.24
CA TYR A 102 -2.82 5.73 0.12
C TYR A 102 -2.11 4.53 -0.50
N ALA A 103 -1.09 4.78 -1.32
CA ALA A 103 -0.35 3.72 -1.99
C ALA A 103 0.97 3.41 -1.26
N PHE A 104 1.18 2.14 -0.97
CA PHE A 104 2.42 1.60 -0.42
C PHE A 104 3.18 0.85 -1.50
N LYS A 105 4.48 1.13 -1.62
CA LYS A 105 5.42 0.48 -2.52
C LYS A 105 6.20 -0.58 -1.74
N ILE A 106 6.06 -1.84 -2.14
CA ILE A 106 6.66 -3.01 -1.47
C ILE A 106 7.70 -3.63 -2.41
N LYS A 107 8.96 -3.68 -1.98
CA LYS A 107 10.09 -4.20 -2.78
C LYS A 107 11.09 -5.01 -1.92
N PRO A 108 11.47 -6.24 -2.32
CA PRO A 108 10.98 -6.97 -3.48
C PRO A 108 9.49 -7.35 -3.34
N LYS A 109 8.84 -7.72 -4.44
CA LYS A 109 7.46 -8.22 -4.37
C LYS A 109 7.46 -9.61 -3.71
N PRO A 110 6.45 -9.95 -2.91
CA PRO A 110 6.37 -11.26 -2.26
C PRO A 110 6.14 -12.40 -3.26
N ILE A 111 6.70 -13.57 -2.93
CA ILE A 111 6.63 -14.80 -3.74
C ILE A 111 5.34 -15.57 -3.38
N LYS A 112 4.19 -14.95 -3.65
CA LYS A 112 2.82 -15.49 -3.41
C LYS A 112 2.44 -15.80 -1.96
#